data_AF-A0AB33BNR2-F1
#
_entry.id   AF-A0AB33BNR2-F1
#
_cell.length_a   1.000
_cell.length_b   1.000
_cell.length_c   1.000
_cell.angle_alpha   90.00
_cell.angle_beta   90.00
_cell.angle_gamma   90.00
#
_symmetry.space_group_name_H-M   'P 1'
#
loop_
_entity.id
_entity.type
_entity.pdbx_description
1 polymer ?
#
loop_
_entity_poly.entity_id
_entity_poly.type
_entity_poly.pdbx_seq_one_letter_code
_entity_poly.pdbx_strand_id
1 'polypeptide(L)'
;MKDNTPKVKSLKPYLQHLPQNASEAIVSTNFAPYLISYLGFSDKERIPQYDTGGGGITDFATRRNLENDIFLQTKSNPFLLIELKGRDINLTENSPSYRATVNQLKRQLLGNNCQAAQWGIINNSSHIQLFRKHGKTIFPATTCIELTPDNIDDTIALIKTKIDSTPKALTVTVYNNKGGIGKTTTTVNLAAFLALLGKKVLVLDFDFNQRDLTKSILTINPEDGLLEKALTDRNIDIKSVIIPYIFKNSKRQITFDVVPADNKIAGLTESDYNPHMTISTLHRKLDLARYEYDYIFIDAAPNWRFTSRLAVYAADVVLLPTKHNNSFSLHNAAIAIKEFLPQMQELKKDGTPIALPIFFNGEKITQPQLETAQKEINQILKNDKTLVPYFYPRYTNAKKDLHIHHLPEYAIIASAAFERVPAVYKNRSAHDYYKDLAKEYFLQ
;
A
#
# COMPACT_ATOMS: atom_id res chain seq x y z
N MET A 1 -5.30 33.88 -10.26
CA MET A 1 -4.20 34.87 -10.23
C MET A 1 -2.90 34.15 -10.56
N LYS A 2 -2.06 34.64 -11.48
CA LYS A 2 -0.74 34.05 -11.73
C LYS A 2 0.12 34.28 -10.48
N ASP A 3 0.54 33.20 -9.86
CA ASP A 3 1.48 33.24 -8.74
C ASP A 3 2.87 33.63 -9.28
N ASN A 4 3.32 34.82 -8.91
CA ASN A 4 4.61 35.39 -9.29
C ASN A 4 5.72 35.07 -8.27
N THR A 5 5.48 34.13 -7.34
CA THR A 5 6.50 33.70 -6.37
C THR A 5 7.69 33.08 -7.13
N PRO A 6 8.94 33.56 -6.93
CA PRO A 6 10.11 32.97 -7.56
C PRO A 6 10.20 31.48 -7.23
N LYS A 7 10.12 30.62 -8.25
CA LYS A 7 10.25 29.17 -8.06
C LYS A 7 11.70 28.84 -7.74
N VAL A 8 11.93 28.26 -6.58
CA VAL A 8 13.25 27.74 -6.20
C VAL A 8 13.60 26.60 -7.17
N LYS A 9 14.74 26.75 -7.86
CA LYS A 9 15.23 25.76 -8.84
C LYS A 9 16.39 24.91 -8.31
N SER A 10 17.01 25.33 -7.20
CA SER A 10 18.07 24.58 -6.52
C SER A 10 17.98 24.78 -5.01
N LEU A 11 18.10 23.70 -4.25
CA LEU A 11 18.24 23.70 -2.80
C LEU A 11 19.70 23.63 -2.33
N LYS A 12 20.66 23.41 -3.25
CA LYS A 12 22.09 23.28 -2.94
C LYS A 12 22.62 24.44 -2.08
N PRO A 13 22.35 25.74 -2.39
CA PRO A 13 22.84 26.84 -1.57
C PRO A 13 22.27 26.79 -0.15
N TYR A 14 20.97 26.49 -0.01
CA TYR A 14 20.31 26.44 1.30
C TYR A 14 20.82 25.30 2.17
N LEU A 15 21.14 24.15 1.57
CA LEU A 15 21.77 23.03 2.29
C LEU A 15 23.20 23.37 2.74
N GLN A 16 23.99 24.01 1.89
CA GLN A 16 25.39 24.36 2.18
C GLN A 16 25.54 25.41 3.29
N HIS A 17 24.59 26.35 3.39
CA HIS A 17 24.61 27.38 4.44
C HIS A 17 23.98 26.91 5.75
N LEU A 18 23.38 25.71 5.79
CA LEU A 18 22.78 25.18 7.00
C LEU A 18 23.85 24.57 7.92
N PRO A 19 23.93 24.95 9.22
CA PRO A 19 24.86 24.32 10.16
C PRO A 19 24.64 22.80 10.24
N GLN A 20 25.69 22.01 10.49
CA GLN A 20 25.55 20.54 10.60
C GLN A 20 24.69 20.09 11.80
N ASN A 21 24.66 20.89 12.86
CA ASN A 21 23.87 20.68 14.08
C ASN A 21 22.65 21.62 14.14
N ALA A 22 22.15 22.08 12.99
CA ALA A 22 20.99 22.96 12.93
C ALA A 22 19.79 22.34 13.65
N SER A 23 19.22 23.07 14.62
CA SER A 23 18.01 22.66 15.32
C SER A 23 16.80 22.62 14.37
N GLU A 24 15.72 21.98 14.80
CA GLU A 24 14.46 21.91 14.04
C GLU A 24 13.93 23.31 13.68
N ALA A 25 14.06 24.30 14.58
CA ALA A 25 13.68 25.69 14.31
C ALA A 25 14.52 26.33 13.19
N ILE A 26 15.82 26.04 13.14
CA ILE A 26 16.72 26.52 12.07
C ILE A 26 16.37 25.85 10.74
N VAL A 27 16.13 24.52 10.74
CA VAL A 27 15.67 23.78 9.55
C VAL A 27 14.35 24.34 9.03
N SER A 28 13.39 24.56 9.93
CA SER A 28 12.05 25.08 9.62
C SER A 28 12.08 26.49 9.04
N THR A 29 13.01 27.34 9.47
CA THR A 29 13.10 28.73 9.00
C THR A 29 13.96 28.86 7.73
N ASN A 30 15.10 28.16 7.68
CA ASN A 30 16.14 28.42 6.68
C ASN A 30 16.17 27.40 5.52
N PHE A 31 15.43 26.29 5.62
CA PHE A 31 15.42 25.25 4.58
C PHE A 31 14.01 24.89 4.11
N ALA A 32 13.09 24.59 5.03
CA ALA A 32 11.75 24.10 4.68
C ALA A 32 10.95 25.03 3.73
N PRO A 33 11.02 26.38 3.85
CA PRO A 33 10.29 27.26 2.95
C PRO A 33 10.72 27.11 1.49
N TYR A 34 12.01 26.89 1.27
CA TYR A 34 12.59 26.71 -0.05
C TYR A 34 12.31 25.32 -0.61
N LEU A 35 12.35 24.28 0.24
CA LEU A 35 11.91 22.93 -0.12
C LEU A 35 10.45 22.95 -0.62
N ILE A 36 9.54 23.58 0.13
CA ILE A 36 8.12 23.69 -0.23
C ILE A 36 7.94 24.44 -1.57
N SER A 37 8.69 25.52 -1.78
CA SER A 37 8.70 26.26 -3.05
C SER A 37 9.22 25.40 -4.22
N TYR A 38 10.29 24.62 -4.01
CA TYR A 38 10.82 23.69 -5.03
C TYR A 38 9.76 22.64 -5.41
N LEU A 39 9.05 22.09 -4.42
CA LEU A 39 7.95 21.14 -4.65
C LEU A 39 6.76 21.79 -5.40
N GLY A 40 6.74 23.11 -5.51
CA GLY A 40 5.81 23.88 -6.33
C GLY A 40 4.59 24.41 -5.57
N PHE A 41 4.72 24.60 -4.25
CA PHE A 41 3.70 25.25 -3.42
C PHE A 41 4.16 26.66 -3.03
N SER A 42 3.27 27.63 -3.18
CA SER A 42 3.49 29.02 -2.82
C SER A 42 3.29 29.30 -1.32
N ASP A 43 3.60 30.52 -0.88
CA ASP A 43 3.33 30.98 0.48
C ASP A 43 1.83 30.96 0.85
N LYS A 44 0.94 31.06 -0.15
CA LYS A 44 -0.52 30.98 0.04
C LYS A 44 -1.06 29.54 0.05
N GLU A 45 -0.19 28.58 -0.22
CA GLU A 45 -0.52 27.16 -0.36
C GLU A 45 0.11 26.31 0.75
N ARG A 46 0.61 26.96 1.82
CA ARG A 46 1.18 26.32 2.99
C ARG A 46 0.63 26.90 4.30
N ILE A 47 0.47 26.03 5.30
CA ILE A 47 0.12 26.39 6.68
C ILE A 47 1.19 25.82 7.60
N PRO A 48 1.92 26.67 8.36
CA PRO A 48 2.80 26.17 9.41
C PRO A 48 1.98 25.69 10.62
N GLN A 49 2.52 24.73 11.38
CA GLN A 49 1.95 24.22 12.64
C GLN A 49 0.46 23.85 12.49
N TYR A 50 0.16 22.97 11.53
CA TYR A 50 -1.20 22.59 11.19
C TYR A 50 -1.74 21.51 12.14
N ASP A 51 -2.90 21.77 12.76
CA ASP A 51 -3.61 20.79 13.57
C ASP A 51 -4.33 19.76 12.69
N THR A 52 -3.86 18.52 12.75
CA THR A 52 -4.38 17.41 11.96
C THR A 52 -5.70 16.84 12.48
N GLY A 53 -6.19 17.28 13.64
CA GLY A 53 -7.45 16.83 14.22
C GLY A 53 -7.31 15.44 14.84
N GLY A 54 -6.64 15.35 15.99
CA GLY A 54 -6.42 14.11 16.74
C GLY A 54 -5.16 13.33 16.35
N GLY A 55 -4.49 13.69 15.26
CA GLY A 55 -3.20 13.14 14.83
C GLY A 55 -1.97 13.89 15.37
N GLY A 56 -2.18 15.02 16.05
CA GLY A 56 -1.13 15.96 16.50
C GLY A 56 -0.97 17.15 15.56
N ILE A 57 0.07 17.94 15.79
CA ILE A 57 0.44 19.10 14.95
C ILE A 57 1.55 18.66 14.00
N THR A 58 1.45 19.03 12.72
CA THR A 58 2.52 18.84 11.71
C THR A 58 3.16 20.18 11.38
N ASP A 59 4.47 20.20 11.09
CA ASP A 59 5.21 21.45 10.90
C ASP A 59 4.70 22.26 9.73
N PHE A 60 4.38 21.59 8.62
CA PHE A 60 3.72 22.22 7.49
C PHE A 60 2.65 21.31 6.88
N ALA A 61 1.50 21.90 6.57
CA ALA A 61 0.55 21.33 5.64
C ALA A 61 0.54 22.16 4.36
N THR A 62 0.36 21.52 3.21
CA THR A 62 0.34 22.20 1.90
C THR A 62 -0.80 21.69 1.03
N ARG A 63 -1.33 22.57 0.18
CA ARG A 63 -2.39 22.25 -0.80
C ARG A 63 -2.40 23.32 -1.90
N ARG A 64 -2.52 22.88 -3.15
CA ARG A 64 -2.70 23.78 -4.29
C ARG A 64 -4.02 24.54 -4.21
N ASN A 65 -3.99 25.83 -4.49
CA ASN A 65 -5.19 26.66 -4.52
C ASN A 65 -6.08 26.27 -5.70
N LEU A 66 -7.39 26.29 -5.47
CA LEU A 66 -8.39 26.22 -6.53
C LEU A 66 -8.87 27.65 -6.84
N GLU A 67 -9.55 27.86 -7.97
CA GLU A 67 -9.95 29.21 -8.43
C GLU A 67 -10.66 30.05 -7.36
N ASN A 68 -11.50 29.41 -6.53
CA ASN A 68 -12.30 30.04 -5.48
C ASN A 68 -12.03 29.48 -4.07
N ASP A 69 -10.90 28.81 -3.86
CA ASP A 69 -10.54 28.22 -2.56
C ASP A 69 -9.04 28.34 -2.31
N ILE A 70 -8.69 29.29 -1.43
CA ILE A 70 -7.31 29.59 -1.04
C ILE A 70 -7.02 28.87 0.27
N PHE A 71 -6.04 27.97 0.25
CA PHE A 71 -5.73 27.12 1.39
C PHE A 71 -5.29 27.90 2.64
N LEU A 72 -4.55 29.00 2.47
CA LEU A 72 -4.19 29.89 3.58
C LEU A 72 -5.40 30.41 4.38
N GLN A 73 -6.55 30.53 3.70
CA GLN A 73 -7.80 31.03 4.29
C GLN A 73 -8.64 29.88 4.85
N THR A 74 -8.85 28.82 4.06
CA THR A 74 -9.77 27.73 4.42
C THR A 74 -9.17 26.72 5.38
N LYS A 75 -7.85 26.49 5.31
CA LYS A 75 -7.11 25.56 6.18
C LYS A 75 -7.74 24.17 6.26
N SER A 76 -8.33 23.70 5.16
CA SER A 76 -8.97 22.40 5.08
C SER A 76 -8.39 21.57 3.94
N ASN A 77 -8.58 20.25 4.06
CA ASN A 77 -8.23 19.26 3.03
C ASN A 77 -6.76 19.28 2.58
N PRO A 78 -5.78 19.34 3.50
CA PRO A 78 -4.37 19.40 3.14
C PRO A 78 -4.00 18.22 2.23
N PHE A 79 -3.11 18.45 1.27
CA PHE A 79 -2.70 17.46 0.29
C PHE A 79 -1.38 16.77 0.68
N LEU A 80 -0.40 17.56 1.12
CA LEU A 80 0.92 17.08 1.57
C LEU A 80 1.21 17.62 2.98
N LEU A 81 1.61 16.73 3.89
CA LEU A 81 2.13 17.09 5.22
C LEU A 81 3.66 16.96 5.25
N ILE A 82 4.34 17.81 6.01
CA ILE A 82 5.79 17.79 6.18
C ILE A 82 6.08 17.81 7.67
N GLU A 83 6.73 16.75 8.14
CA GLU A 83 7.26 16.61 9.51
C GLU A 83 8.77 16.85 9.48
N LEU A 84 9.22 17.86 10.21
CA LEU A 84 10.60 18.28 10.28
C LEU A 84 11.28 17.75 11.53
N LYS A 85 12.60 17.57 11.45
CA LYS A 85 13.47 17.39 12.61
C LYS A 85 14.71 18.26 12.45
N GLY A 86 15.43 18.47 13.54
CA GLY A 86 16.78 19.06 13.48
C GLY A 86 17.80 18.11 12.85
N ARG A 87 18.88 18.65 12.30
CA ARG A 87 19.98 17.85 11.70
C ARG A 87 20.74 17.02 12.74
N ASP A 88 20.65 17.42 14.00
CA ASP A 88 21.14 16.70 15.17
C ASP A 88 20.36 15.40 15.44
N ILE A 89 19.19 15.21 14.82
CA ILE A 89 18.40 13.99 14.92
C ILE A 89 18.80 12.98 13.83
N ASN A 90 19.20 11.78 14.25
CA ASN A 90 19.53 10.69 13.33
C ASN A 90 18.27 10.15 12.62
N LEU A 91 18.06 10.51 11.36
CA LEU A 91 16.99 9.99 10.50
C LEU A 91 17.45 8.88 9.53
N THR A 92 18.63 8.27 9.74
CA THR A 92 19.03 7.07 8.99
C THR A 92 17.95 6.00 9.12
N GLU A 93 17.66 5.31 8.02
CA GLU A 93 16.59 4.33 7.96
C GLU A 93 16.71 3.30 9.09
N ASN A 94 15.58 2.99 9.73
CA ASN A 94 15.49 2.10 10.89
C ASN A 94 16.23 2.57 12.17
N SER A 95 16.69 3.81 12.28
CA SER A 95 17.10 4.36 13.57
C SER A 95 15.88 4.50 14.53
N PRO A 96 16.08 4.59 15.87
CA PRO A 96 14.99 4.87 16.80
C PRO A 96 14.23 6.17 16.48
N SER A 97 14.96 7.26 16.18
CA SER A 97 14.37 8.57 15.87
C SER A 97 13.66 8.57 14.52
N TYR A 98 14.18 7.84 13.53
CA TYR A 98 13.48 7.59 12.26
C TYR A 98 12.13 6.93 12.50
N ARG A 99 12.08 5.80 13.23
CA ARG A 99 10.83 5.10 13.54
C ARG A 99 9.85 6.00 14.30
N ALA A 100 10.34 6.79 15.25
CA ALA A 100 9.51 7.73 16.00
C ALA A 100 8.87 8.79 15.07
N THR A 101 9.68 9.37 14.17
CA THR A 101 9.25 10.40 13.21
C THR A 101 8.26 9.83 12.19
N VAL A 102 8.52 8.65 11.62
CA VAL A 102 7.57 7.96 10.72
C VAL A 102 6.25 7.67 11.44
N ASN A 103 6.29 7.19 12.68
CA ASN A 103 5.07 6.93 13.45
C ASN A 103 4.30 8.22 13.76
N GLN A 104 5.00 9.34 13.99
CA GLN A 104 4.39 10.65 14.17
C GLN A 104 3.69 11.11 12.88
N LEU A 105 4.39 11.07 11.74
CA LEU A 105 3.81 11.40 10.43
C LEU A 105 2.59 10.53 10.11
N LYS A 106 2.65 9.23 10.40
CA LYS A 106 1.51 8.32 10.19
C LYS A 106 0.28 8.73 11.00
N ARG A 107 0.45 9.15 12.27
CA ARG A 107 -0.68 9.65 13.09
C ARG A 107 -1.25 10.94 12.53
N GLN A 108 -0.39 11.88 12.12
CA GLN A 108 -0.79 13.16 11.52
C GLN A 108 -1.58 12.96 10.22
N LEU A 109 -1.10 12.08 9.33
CA LEU A 109 -1.77 11.75 8.07
C LEU A 109 -3.14 11.08 8.28
N LEU A 110 -3.33 10.36 9.40
CA LEU A 110 -4.61 9.75 9.78
C LEU A 110 -5.51 10.66 10.62
N GLY A 111 -5.10 11.91 10.87
CA GLY A 111 -5.92 12.89 11.57
C GLY A 111 -7.22 13.22 10.83
N ASN A 112 -8.25 13.61 11.58
CA ASN A 112 -9.60 13.88 11.05
C ASN A 112 -9.61 15.03 10.03
N ASN A 113 -8.71 16.01 10.18
CA ASN A 113 -8.58 17.14 9.26
C ASN A 113 -7.70 16.81 8.04
N CYS A 114 -7.20 15.57 7.92
CA CYS A 114 -6.24 15.15 6.91
C CYS A 114 -6.81 14.06 5.98
N GLN A 115 -8.14 13.91 5.89
CA GLN A 115 -8.76 12.90 5.02
C GLN A 115 -8.35 13.04 3.55
N ALA A 116 -8.19 14.27 3.05
CA ALA A 116 -7.74 14.56 1.69
C ALA A 116 -6.22 14.42 1.48
N ALA A 117 -5.43 14.26 2.54
CA ALA A 117 -3.97 14.14 2.42
C ALA A 117 -3.59 12.86 1.68
N GLN A 118 -2.72 13.01 0.69
CA GLN A 118 -2.21 11.90 -0.13
C GLN A 118 -0.72 11.66 0.09
N TRP A 119 0.00 12.66 0.63
CA TRP A 119 1.45 12.60 0.78
C TRP A 119 1.90 13.08 2.15
N GLY A 120 2.99 12.51 2.62
CA GLY A 120 3.74 12.97 3.79
C GLY A 120 5.22 12.95 3.52
N ILE A 121 5.96 13.92 4.06
CA ILE A 121 7.42 13.96 4.02
C ILE A 121 7.94 13.97 5.45
N ILE A 122 8.98 13.20 5.72
CA ILE A 122 9.88 13.47 6.85
C ILE A 122 11.16 14.11 6.30
N ASN A 123 11.66 15.14 6.96
CA ASN A 123 12.91 15.79 6.55
C ASN A 123 13.65 16.39 7.73
N ASN A 124 14.98 16.34 7.70
CA ASN A 124 15.80 17.12 8.62
C ASN A 124 16.92 17.88 7.91
N SER A 125 16.76 18.14 6.61
CA SER A 125 17.80 18.64 5.69
C SER A 125 19.02 17.72 5.47
N SER A 126 19.28 16.73 6.34
CA SER A 126 20.30 15.69 6.10
C SER A 126 19.71 14.43 5.46
N HIS A 127 18.45 14.13 5.72
CA HIS A 127 17.70 13.00 5.15
C HIS A 127 16.30 13.47 4.73
N ILE A 128 15.74 12.79 3.73
CA ILE A 128 14.35 12.98 3.29
C ILE A 128 13.71 11.64 2.91
N GLN A 129 12.43 11.50 3.18
CA GLN A 129 11.64 10.40 2.65
C GLN A 129 10.21 10.84 2.34
N LEU A 130 9.69 10.36 1.21
CA LEU A 130 8.31 10.55 0.79
C LEU A 130 7.46 9.32 1.15
N PHE A 131 6.27 9.57 1.68
CA PHE A 131 5.26 8.57 2.00
C PHE A 131 3.97 8.89 1.25
N ARG A 132 3.33 7.85 0.70
CA ARG A 132 2.00 7.94 0.10
C ARG A 132 0.96 7.43 1.09
N LYS A 133 -0.17 8.14 1.17
CA LYS A 133 -1.37 7.73 1.89
C LYS A 133 -2.45 7.34 0.87
N HIS A 134 -3.09 6.19 1.09
CA HIS A 134 -4.27 5.76 0.37
C HIS A 134 -5.31 5.24 1.38
N GLY A 135 -6.31 6.07 1.68
CA GLY A 135 -7.25 5.82 2.77
C GLY A 135 -6.50 5.65 4.09
N LYS A 136 -6.61 4.48 4.74
CA LYS A 136 -5.91 4.18 5.99
C LYS A 136 -4.46 3.69 5.80
N THR A 137 -4.10 3.25 4.59
CA THR A 137 -2.77 2.69 4.31
C THR A 137 -1.75 3.80 4.06
N ILE A 138 -0.62 3.77 4.77
CA ILE A 138 0.51 4.69 4.57
C ILE A 138 1.79 3.88 4.34
N PHE A 139 2.42 4.11 3.20
CA PHE A 139 3.57 3.34 2.72
C PHE A 139 4.62 4.25 2.09
N PRO A 140 5.91 3.86 2.09
CA PRO A 140 6.96 4.65 1.46
C PRO A 140 6.73 4.77 -0.05
N ALA A 141 7.17 5.89 -0.62
CA ALA A 141 7.25 6.10 -2.06
C ALA A 141 8.68 6.38 -2.54
N THR A 142 9.61 6.51 -1.60
CA THR A 142 11.06 6.51 -1.74
C THR A 142 11.66 5.76 -0.55
N THR A 143 12.91 5.32 -0.66
CA THR A 143 13.74 5.01 0.52
C THR A 143 14.03 6.30 1.31
N CYS A 144 14.59 6.17 2.52
CA CYS A 144 15.14 7.33 3.23
C CYS A 144 16.48 7.73 2.60
N ILE A 145 16.50 8.88 1.94
CA ILE A 145 17.64 9.34 1.12
C ILE A 145 18.46 10.34 1.94
N GLU A 146 19.76 10.10 2.05
CA GLU A 146 20.72 11.09 2.55
C GLU A 146 20.90 12.22 1.53
N LEU A 147 20.76 13.46 1.98
CA LEU A 147 20.87 14.66 1.16
C LEU A 147 22.29 15.21 1.20
N THR A 148 22.87 15.39 0.02
CA THR A 148 24.17 16.02 -0.20
C THR A 148 24.02 17.19 -1.17
N PRO A 149 24.98 18.13 -1.22
CA PRO A 149 24.98 19.20 -2.21
C PRO A 149 24.96 18.71 -3.66
N ASP A 150 25.29 17.44 -3.91
CA ASP A 150 25.39 16.87 -5.26
C ASP A 150 24.13 16.11 -5.68
N ASN A 151 23.32 15.61 -4.73
CA ASN A 151 22.12 14.83 -5.04
C ASN A 151 20.80 15.54 -4.71
N ILE A 152 20.83 16.67 -3.98
CA ILE A 152 19.62 17.26 -3.40
C ILE A 152 18.60 17.66 -4.45
N ASP A 153 19.04 18.32 -5.53
CA ASP A 153 18.14 18.84 -6.55
C ASP A 153 17.46 17.70 -7.33
N ASP A 154 18.21 16.68 -7.73
CA ASP A 154 17.67 15.49 -8.40
C ASP A 154 16.71 14.71 -7.47
N THR A 155 17.05 14.62 -6.19
CA THR A 155 16.22 13.97 -5.18
C THR A 155 14.87 14.69 -5.01
N ILE A 156 14.89 16.02 -4.89
CA ILE A 156 13.65 16.78 -4.74
C ILE A 156 12.86 16.82 -6.06
N ALA A 157 13.52 16.84 -7.22
CA ALA A 157 12.86 16.71 -8.52
C ALA A 157 12.14 15.36 -8.68
N LEU A 158 12.74 14.26 -8.23
CA LEU A 158 12.11 12.94 -8.18
C LEU A 158 10.87 12.94 -7.27
N ILE A 159 11.00 13.47 -6.05
CA ILE A 159 9.88 13.58 -5.09
C ILE A 159 8.75 14.43 -5.69
N LYS A 160 9.10 15.57 -6.29
CA LYS A 160 8.15 16.45 -6.96
C LYS A 160 7.39 15.73 -8.06
N THR A 161 8.09 14.96 -8.91
CA THR A 161 7.48 14.18 -9.99
C THR A 161 6.45 13.18 -9.47
N LYS A 162 6.78 12.47 -8.38
CA LYS A 162 5.85 11.52 -7.71
C LYS A 162 4.61 12.22 -7.15
N ILE A 163 4.79 13.40 -6.55
CA ILE A 163 3.69 14.21 -6.02
C ILE A 163 2.79 14.75 -7.15
N ASP A 164 3.40 15.26 -8.23
CA ASP A 164 2.69 15.81 -9.39
C ASP A 164 1.90 14.74 -10.16
N SER A 165 2.46 13.53 -10.26
CA SER A 165 1.87 12.39 -10.98
C SER A 165 1.40 11.33 -9.99
N THR A 166 0.48 11.71 -9.09
CA THR A 166 -0.01 10.79 -8.06
C THR A 166 -0.86 9.68 -8.68
N PRO A 167 -0.45 8.40 -8.55
CA PRO A 167 -1.32 7.30 -8.98
C PRO A 167 -2.62 7.31 -8.16
N LYS A 168 -3.70 6.81 -8.75
CA LYS A 168 -4.97 6.66 -8.04
C LYS A 168 -4.99 5.37 -7.22
N ALA A 169 -4.51 4.28 -7.80
CA ALA A 169 -4.63 2.95 -7.23
C ALA A 169 -3.71 2.71 -6.04
N LEU A 170 -4.21 1.96 -5.05
CA LEU A 170 -3.38 1.12 -4.19
C LEU A 170 -3.27 -0.29 -4.79
N THR A 171 -2.05 -0.73 -5.11
CA THR A 171 -1.81 -2.10 -5.59
C THR A 171 -1.56 -3.03 -4.41
N VAL A 172 -2.44 -4.00 -4.22
CA VAL A 172 -2.45 -4.92 -3.08
C VAL A 172 -2.27 -6.35 -3.58
N THR A 173 -1.18 -7.00 -3.19
CA THR A 173 -1.02 -8.43 -3.43
C THR A 173 -1.49 -9.20 -2.22
N VAL A 174 -2.40 -10.16 -2.41
CA VAL A 174 -2.83 -11.09 -1.37
C VAL A 174 -1.90 -12.30 -1.44
N TYR A 175 -1.08 -12.49 -0.41
CA TYR A 175 -0.04 -13.53 -0.43
C TYR A 175 0.10 -14.26 0.90
N ASN A 176 0.40 -15.54 0.81
CA ASN A 176 0.97 -16.36 1.87
C ASN A 176 1.58 -17.57 1.18
N ASN A 177 2.76 -17.98 1.65
CA ASN A 177 3.49 -19.12 1.12
C ASN A 177 2.73 -20.46 1.28
N LYS A 178 1.61 -20.48 2.03
CA LYS A 178 0.72 -21.64 2.19
C LYS A 178 -0.51 -21.59 1.26
N GLY A 179 -0.90 -22.75 0.72
CA GLY A 179 -2.21 -22.95 0.08
C GLY A 179 -3.37 -23.07 1.08
N GLY A 180 -4.60 -22.89 0.63
CA GLY A 180 -5.81 -23.18 1.43
C GLY A 180 -6.07 -22.25 2.63
N ILE A 181 -5.50 -21.04 2.63
CA ILE A 181 -5.70 -20.02 3.68
C ILE A 181 -6.70 -18.91 3.27
N GLY A 182 -7.43 -19.12 2.17
CA GLY A 182 -8.47 -18.21 1.69
C GLY A 182 -7.97 -16.92 1.01
N LYS A 183 -6.83 -16.96 0.29
CA LYS A 183 -6.30 -15.82 -0.51
C LYS A 183 -7.31 -15.36 -1.56
N THR A 184 -7.62 -16.23 -2.51
CA THR A 184 -8.60 -16.02 -3.58
C THR A 184 -9.94 -15.51 -3.07
N THR A 185 -10.49 -16.19 -2.06
CA THR A 185 -11.75 -15.82 -1.42
C THR A 185 -11.71 -14.41 -0.85
N THR A 186 -10.61 -14.05 -0.19
CA THR A 186 -10.39 -12.69 0.34
C THR A 186 -10.32 -11.68 -0.79
N THR A 187 -9.50 -11.96 -1.81
CA THR A 187 -9.29 -11.08 -2.98
C THR A 187 -10.62 -10.74 -3.64
N VAL A 188 -11.42 -11.75 -3.99
CA VAL A 188 -12.70 -11.58 -4.70
C VAL A 188 -13.69 -10.78 -3.86
N ASN A 189 -13.88 -11.13 -2.58
CA ASN A 189 -14.90 -10.51 -1.76
C ASN A 189 -14.51 -9.09 -1.31
N LEU A 190 -13.23 -8.82 -1.08
CA LEU A 190 -12.75 -7.48 -0.77
C LEU A 190 -12.87 -6.56 -2.00
N ALA A 191 -12.49 -7.05 -3.18
CA ALA A 191 -12.68 -6.32 -4.45
C ALA A 191 -14.15 -6.02 -4.71
N ALA A 192 -15.02 -7.03 -4.55
CA ALA A 192 -16.45 -6.90 -4.69
C ALA A 192 -17.06 -5.89 -3.69
N PHE A 193 -16.63 -5.92 -2.43
CA PHE A 193 -17.09 -4.96 -1.42
C PHE A 193 -16.66 -3.53 -1.77
N LEU A 194 -15.43 -3.32 -2.22
CA LEU A 194 -14.95 -1.99 -2.62
C LEU A 194 -15.68 -1.48 -3.87
N ALA A 195 -15.95 -2.35 -4.85
CA ALA A 195 -16.78 -2.04 -6.01
C ALA A 195 -18.22 -1.66 -5.61
N LEU A 196 -18.78 -2.29 -4.56
CA LEU A 196 -20.07 -1.95 -3.98
C LEU A 196 -20.13 -0.51 -3.45
N LEU A 197 -18.99 0.01 -2.97
CA LEU A 197 -18.83 1.40 -2.51
C LEU A 197 -18.51 2.38 -3.65
N GLY A 198 -18.60 1.94 -4.90
CA GLY A 198 -18.34 2.76 -6.10
C GLY A 198 -16.86 2.95 -6.42
N LYS A 199 -15.95 2.16 -5.82
CA LYS A 199 -14.53 2.17 -6.19
C LYS A 199 -14.32 1.44 -7.51
N LYS A 200 -13.44 1.96 -8.37
CA LYS A 200 -12.96 1.24 -9.55
C LYS A 200 -11.92 0.21 -9.11
N VAL A 201 -12.20 -1.07 -9.32
CA VAL A 201 -11.33 -2.16 -8.87
C VAL A 201 -10.92 -3.04 -10.04
N LEU A 202 -9.62 -3.33 -10.12
CA LEU A 202 -9.04 -4.35 -11.00
C LEU A 202 -8.57 -5.53 -10.15
N VAL A 203 -8.84 -6.75 -10.60
CA VAL A 203 -8.43 -7.99 -9.93
C VAL A 203 -7.62 -8.84 -10.91
N LEU A 204 -6.46 -9.33 -10.49
CA LEU A 204 -5.60 -10.19 -11.30
C LEU A 204 -5.50 -11.57 -10.65
N ASP A 205 -5.73 -12.62 -11.44
CA ASP A 205 -5.47 -14.01 -11.04
C ASP A 205 -4.04 -14.40 -11.45
N PHE A 206 -3.11 -14.36 -10.50
CA PHE A 206 -1.70 -14.75 -10.68
C PHE A 206 -1.40 -16.13 -10.05
N ASP A 207 -2.44 -16.96 -9.85
CA ASP A 207 -2.31 -18.39 -9.60
C ASP A 207 -2.65 -19.21 -10.85
N PHE A 208 -1.72 -19.20 -11.81
CA PHE A 208 -1.90 -19.86 -13.11
C PHE A 208 -2.11 -21.37 -13.02
N ASN A 209 -1.69 -22.02 -11.93
CA ASN A 209 -1.84 -23.47 -11.76
C ASN A 209 -3.25 -23.84 -11.28
N GLN A 210 -3.81 -23.10 -10.32
CA GLN A 210 -5.15 -23.38 -9.78
C GLN A 210 -6.26 -22.66 -10.54
N ARG A 211 -6.04 -21.37 -10.83
CA ARG A 211 -6.98 -20.48 -11.53
C ARG A 211 -8.31 -20.33 -10.80
N ASP A 212 -8.29 -20.49 -9.48
CA ASP A 212 -9.50 -20.51 -8.65
C ASP A 212 -10.25 -19.19 -8.71
N LEU A 213 -9.52 -18.06 -8.76
CA LEU A 213 -10.14 -16.75 -8.87
C LEU A 213 -10.95 -16.66 -10.15
N THR A 214 -10.31 -16.92 -11.29
CA THR A 214 -10.93 -16.88 -12.61
C THR A 214 -12.16 -17.79 -12.68
N LYS A 215 -12.03 -19.05 -12.25
CA LYS A 215 -13.11 -20.04 -12.26
C LYS A 215 -14.29 -19.68 -11.34
N SER A 216 -14.01 -19.00 -10.23
CA SER A 216 -15.00 -18.63 -9.22
C SER A 216 -15.83 -17.39 -9.57
N ILE A 217 -15.46 -16.61 -10.58
CA ILE A 217 -16.19 -15.37 -10.94
C ILE A 217 -16.54 -15.26 -12.42
N LEU A 218 -15.76 -15.86 -13.32
CA LEU A 218 -16.03 -15.81 -14.76
C LEU A 218 -16.81 -17.03 -15.23
N THR A 219 -17.77 -16.79 -16.12
CA THR A 219 -18.55 -17.84 -16.79
C THR A 219 -17.91 -18.29 -18.09
N ILE A 220 -17.11 -17.41 -18.70
CA ILE A 220 -16.38 -17.68 -19.93
C ILE A 220 -14.99 -18.24 -19.62
N ASN A 221 -14.55 -19.19 -20.44
CA ASN A 221 -13.14 -19.52 -20.48
C ASN A 221 -12.43 -18.39 -21.23
N PRO A 222 -11.49 -17.67 -20.60
CA PRO A 222 -10.70 -16.67 -21.29
C PRO A 222 -9.90 -17.34 -22.42
N GLU A 223 -9.62 -16.58 -23.48
CA GLU A 223 -8.75 -17.06 -24.56
C GLU A 223 -7.33 -17.31 -24.02
N ASP A 224 -6.83 -18.53 -24.20
CA ASP A 224 -5.50 -18.93 -23.72
C ASP A 224 -4.40 -18.21 -24.52
N GLY A 225 -3.36 -17.74 -23.81
CA GLY A 225 -2.19 -17.06 -24.38
C GLY A 225 -2.30 -15.54 -24.50
N LEU A 226 -3.45 -14.91 -24.19
CA LEU A 226 -3.57 -13.45 -24.27
C LEU A 226 -2.75 -12.74 -23.19
N LEU A 227 -2.81 -13.20 -21.94
CA LEU A 227 -2.05 -12.58 -20.85
C LEU A 227 -0.57 -12.88 -21.00
N GLU A 228 -0.20 -14.08 -21.44
CA GLU A 228 1.19 -14.42 -21.76
C GLU A 228 1.76 -13.40 -22.75
N LYS A 229 1.11 -13.22 -23.91
CA LYS A 229 1.49 -12.21 -24.90
C LYS A 229 1.51 -10.79 -24.33
N ALA A 230 0.51 -10.41 -23.53
CA ALA A 230 0.46 -9.08 -22.93
C ALA A 230 1.61 -8.83 -21.95
N LEU A 231 2.16 -9.86 -21.32
CA LEU A 231 3.32 -9.76 -20.43
C LEU A 231 4.65 -9.82 -21.19
N THR A 232 4.75 -10.63 -22.25
CA THR A 232 5.99 -10.87 -23.00
C THR A 232 6.22 -9.91 -24.16
N ASP A 233 5.18 -9.50 -24.89
CA ASP A 233 5.26 -8.51 -25.98
C ASP A 233 5.09 -7.09 -25.43
N ARG A 234 6.05 -6.22 -25.72
CA ARG A 234 6.02 -4.81 -25.28
C ARG A 234 4.89 -4.00 -25.92
N ASN A 235 4.42 -4.40 -27.10
CA ASN A 235 3.42 -3.67 -27.86
C ASN A 235 1.98 -4.00 -27.45
N ILE A 236 1.78 -5.05 -26.66
CA ILE A 236 0.46 -5.47 -26.19
C ILE A 236 0.21 -4.92 -24.78
N ASP A 237 -0.82 -4.09 -24.65
CA ASP A 237 -1.25 -3.53 -23.37
C ASP A 237 -2.03 -4.59 -22.57
N ILE A 238 -1.79 -4.67 -21.25
CA ILE A 238 -2.54 -5.53 -20.34
C ILE A 238 -4.05 -5.19 -20.33
N LYS A 239 -4.43 -3.98 -20.73
CA LYS A 239 -5.84 -3.60 -20.91
C LYS A 239 -6.57 -4.45 -21.94
N SER A 240 -5.86 -5.00 -22.94
CA SER A 240 -6.46 -5.87 -23.95
C SER A 240 -6.97 -7.21 -23.41
N VAL A 241 -6.52 -7.60 -22.21
CA VAL A 241 -6.89 -8.87 -21.57
C VAL A 241 -7.89 -8.69 -20.42
N ILE A 242 -8.31 -7.45 -20.15
CA ILE A 242 -9.26 -7.14 -19.08
C ILE A 242 -10.67 -7.53 -19.50
N ILE A 243 -11.34 -8.27 -18.61
CA ILE A 243 -12.73 -8.70 -18.77
C ILE A 243 -13.55 -8.13 -17.60
N PRO A 244 -14.69 -7.46 -17.85
CA PRO A 244 -15.53 -6.97 -16.78
C PRO A 244 -16.29 -8.12 -16.11
N TYR A 245 -16.22 -8.21 -14.78
CA TYR A 245 -17.20 -8.94 -13.99
C TYR A 245 -18.43 -8.05 -13.79
N ILE A 246 -19.62 -8.59 -14.05
CA ILE A 246 -20.88 -7.85 -13.94
C ILE A 246 -21.86 -8.65 -13.10
N PHE A 247 -22.28 -8.06 -11.97
CA PHE A 247 -23.39 -8.56 -11.17
C PHE A 247 -24.57 -7.59 -11.24
N LYS A 248 -25.75 -8.11 -11.61
CA LYS A 248 -26.99 -7.33 -11.68
C LYS A 248 -28.01 -7.88 -10.71
N ASN A 249 -28.65 -7.00 -9.96
CA ASN A 249 -29.88 -7.31 -9.23
C ASN A 249 -30.93 -6.23 -9.52
N SER A 250 -32.11 -6.35 -8.91
CA SER A 250 -33.24 -5.44 -9.15
C SER A 250 -32.97 -3.96 -8.79
N LYS A 251 -31.91 -3.67 -8.03
CA LYS A 251 -31.63 -2.31 -7.52
C LYS A 251 -30.39 -1.67 -8.14
N ARG A 252 -29.43 -2.45 -8.60
CA ARG A 252 -28.13 -1.94 -9.09
C ARG A 252 -27.38 -2.95 -9.95
N GLN A 253 -26.52 -2.42 -10.80
CA GLN A 253 -25.45 -3.16 -11.47
C GLN A 253 -24.12 -2.80 -10.79
N ILE A 254 -23.38 -3.82 -10.36
CA ILE A 254 -22.05 -3.68 -9.76
C ILE A 254 -21.05 -4.34 -10.70
N THR A 255 -19.91 -3.69 -10.91
CA THR A 255 -18.86 -4.18 -11.79
C THR A 255 -17.49 -3.92 -11.21
N PHE A 256 -16.58 -4.84 -11.49
CA PHE A 256 -15.14 -4.67 -11.33
C PHE A 256 -14.47 -5.42 -12.47
N ASP A 257 -13.22 -5.07 -12.74
CA ASP A 257 -12.48 -5.60 -13.88
C ASP A 257 -11.56 -6.74 -13.45
N VAL A 258 -11.35 -7.70 -14.35
CA VAL A 258 -10.60 -8.93 -14.07
C VAL A 258 -9.58 -9.16 -15.18
N VAL A 259 -8.32 -9.39 -14.79
CA VAL A 259 -7.33 -10.07 -15.63
C VAL A 259 -7.34 -11.54 -15.24
N PRO A 260 -7.88 -12.42 -16.10
CA PRO A 260 -7.97 -13.84 -15.79
C PRO A 260 -6.61 -14.53 -15.86
N ALA A 261 -6.49 -15.67 -15.16
CA ALA A 261 -5.31 -16.52 -15.24
C ALA A 261 -5.28 -17.27 -16.58
N ASP A 262 -4.09 -17.25 -17.18
CA ASP A 262 -3.79 -17.83 -18.48
C ASP A 262 -3.08 -19.18 -18.33
N ASN A 263 -3.65 -20.22 -18.95
CA ASN A 263 -3.09 -21.57 -18.91
C ASN A 263 -1.72 -21.68 -19.58
N LYS A 264 -1.38 -20.82 -20.55
CA LYS A 264 -0.09 -20.87 -21.22
C LYS A 264 1.07 -20.51 -20.30
N ILE A 265 0.78 -19.80 -19.21
CA ILE A 265 1.74 -19.45 -18.16
C ILE A 265 1.87 -20.59 -17.14
N ALA A 266 0.85 -21.45 -17.01
CA ALA A 266 0.88 -22.59 -16.09
C ALA A 266 2.00 -23.57 -16.47
N GLY A 267 2.77 -24.03 -15.49
CA GLY A 267 3.85 -24.99 -15.69
C GLY A 267 5.15 -24.42 -16.28
N LEU A 268 5.20 -23.16 -16.70
CA LEU A 268 6.44 -22.50 -17.12
C LEU A 268 7.39 -22.30 -15.93
N THR A 269 8.68 -22.49 -16.18
CA THR A 269 9.79 -22.32 -15.25
C THR A 269 10.43 -20.94 -15.39
N GLU A 270 11.27 -20.53 -14.44
CA GLU A 270 11.97 -19.23 -14.50
C GLU A 270 12.82 -19.08 -15.78
N SER A 271 13.41 -20.17 -16.29
CA SER A 271 14.15 -20.16 -17.56
C SER A 271 13.28 -19.88 -18.78
N ASP A 272 12.00 -20.27 -18.76
CA ASP A 272 11.07 -20.01 -19.86
C ASP A 272 10.66 -18.53 -19.90
N TYR A 273 10.65 -17.86 -18.75
CA TYR A 273 10.26 -16.45 -18.62
C TYR A 273 11.39 -15.47 -18.88
N ASN A 274 12.61 -15.79 -18.45
CA ASN A 274 13.75 -14.87 -18.43
C ASN A 274 14.07 -14.16 -19.77
N PRO A 275 13.89 -14.78 -20.96
CA PRO A 275 14.15 -14.09 -22.22
C PRO A 275 13.19 -12.92 -22.50
N HIS A 276 12.00 -12.94 -21.91
CA HIS A 276 10.91 -12.01 -22.24
C HIS A 276 10.44 -11.16 -21.06
N MET A 277 10.62 -11.65 -19.83
CA MET A 277 10.15 -11.01 -18.62
C MET A 277 11.27 -10.86 -17.58
N THR A 278 11.29 -9.69 -16.95
CA THR A 278 12.03 -9.42 -15.71
C THR A 278 11.07 -9.29 -14.54
N ILE A 279 11.59 -9.26 -13.31
CA ILE A 279 10.79 -9.12 -12.09
C ILE A 279 9.89 -7.87 -12.06
N SER A 280 10.27 -6.82 -12.79
CA SER A 280 9.52 -5.56 -12.88
C SER A 280 8.46 -5.53 -13.97
N THR A 281 8.29 -6.62 -14.72
CA THR A 281 7.41 -6.67 -15.89
C THR A 281 5.97 -6.36 -15.54
N LEU A 282 5.39 -7.04 -14.55
CA LEU A 282 4.01 -6.79 -14.14
C LEU A 282 3.81 -5.37 -13.62
N HIS A 283 4.74 -4.87 -12.80
CA HIS A 283 4.71 -3.50 -12.29
C HIS A 283 4.63 -2.47 -13.42
N ARG A 284 5.48 -2.63 -14.45
CA ARG A 284 5.50 -1.75 -15.63
C ARG A 284 4.22 -1.89 -16.47
N LYS A 285 3.72 -3.11 -16.66
CA LYS A 285 2.49 -3.36 -17.42
C LYS A 285 1.24 -2.77 -16.74
N LEU A 286 1.26 -2.64 -15.41
CA LEU A 286 0.17 -2.02 -14.64
C LEU A 286 0.24 -0.50 -14.55
N ASP A 287 1.29 0.16 -15.06
CA ASP A 287 1.51 1.60 -14.81
C ASP A 287 0.31 2.47 -15.20
N LEU A 288 -0.26 2.27 -16.40
CA LEU A 288 -1.46 3.00 -16.84
C LEU A 288 -2.69 2.66 -15.99
N ALA A 289 -2.88 1.38 -15.64
CA ALA A 289 -4.01 0.95 -14.80
C ALA A 289 -3.98 1.63 -13.42
N ARG A 290 -2.79 1.92 -12.87
CA ARG A 290 -2.66 2.59 -11.57
C ARG A 290 -3.24 4.01 -11.54
N TYR A 291 -3.46 4.64 -12.69
CA TYR A 291 -4.12 5.96 -12.77
C TYR A 291 -5.64 5.87 -12.99
N GLU A 292 -6.16 4.70 -13.39
CA GLU A 292 -7.57 4.50 -13.72
C GLU A 292 -8.38 3.88 -12.57
N TYR A 293 -7.75 2.98 -11.82
CA TYR A 293 -8.38 2.24 -10.72
C TYR A 293 -8.10 2.87 -9.36
N ASP A 294 -9.00 2.66 -8.40
CA ASP A 294 -8.79 2.99 -6.98
C ASP A 294 -8.04 1.87 -6.26
N TYR A 295 -8.28 0.62 -6.65
CA TYR A 295 -7.58 -0.55 -6.12
C TYR A 295 -7.23 -1.52 -7.24
N ILE A 296 -6.03 -2.11 -7.13
CA ILE A 296 -5.60 -3.24 -7.96
C ILE A 296 -5.27 -4.38 -7.01
N PHE A 297 -6.02 -5.47 -7.06
CA PHE A 297 -5.76 -6.66 -6.26
C PHE A 297 -5.08 -7.74 -7.11
N ILE A 298 -4.04 -8.37 -6.58
CA ILE A 298 -3.36 -9.49 -7.23
C ILE A 298 -3.46 -10.71 -6.32
N ASP A 299 -4.15 -11.76 -6.77
CA ASP A 299 -4.19 -13.06 -6.11
C ASP A 299 -2.95 -13.85 -6.50
N ALA A 300 -1.97 -13.91 -5.62
CA ALA A 300 -0.70 -14.57 -5.92
C ALA A 300 -0.75 -16.06 -5.58
N ALA A 301 -0.17 -16.87 -6.47
CA ALA A 301 0.05 -18.30 -6.22
C ALA A 301 0.72 -18.55 -4.86
N PRO A 302 0.43 -19.68 -4.19
CA PRO A 302 1.27 -20.14 -3.09
C PRO A 302 2.67 -20.46 -3.63
N ASN A 303 3.66 -20.49 -2.73
CA ASN A 303 5.09 -20.68 -3.01
C ASN A 303 5.80 -19.43 -3.54
N TRP A 304 7.03 -19.19 -3.09
CA TRP A 304 7.88 -18.08 -3.53
C TRP A 304 8.58 -18.37 -4.87
N ARG A 305 7.79 -18.37 -5.96
CA ARG A 305 8.26 -18.64 -7.34
C ARG A 305 8.22 -17.37 -8.20
N PHE A 306 8.70 -17.44 -9.44
CA PHE A 306 8.78 -16.29 -10.34
C PHE A 306 7.45 -15.51 -10.46
N THR A 307 6.32 -16.19 -10.66
CA THR A 307 5.00 -15.55 -10.82
C THR A 307 4.50 -14.86 -9.54
N SER A 308 4.68 -15.47 -8.36
CA SER A 308 4.36 -14.84 -7.08
C SER A 308 5.29 -13.66 -6.79
N ARG A 309 6.58 -13.74 -7.20
CA ARG A 309 7.54 -12.65 -7.09
C ARG A 309 7.15 -11.47 -8.00
N LEU A 310 6.68 -11.71 -9.23
CA LEU A 310 6.13 -10.66 -10.11
C LEU A 310 4.96 -9.94 -9.45
N ALA A 311 4.01 -10.71 -8.89
CA ALA A 311 2.86 -10.18 -8.17
C ALA A 311 3.27 -9.33 -6.95
N VAL A 312 4.21 -9.82 -6.14
CA VAL A 312 4.67 -9.09 -4.95
C VAL A 312 5.50 -7.87 -5.31
N TYR A 313 6.37 -7.94 -6.31
CA TYR A 313 7.13 -6.77 -6.80
C TYR A 313 6.22 -5.64 -7.32
N ALA A 314 5.12 -5.99 -8.00
CA ALA A 314 4.16 -5.03 -8.50
C ALA A 314 3.38 -4.30 -7.39
N ALA A 315 3.31 -4.87 -6.19
CA ALA A 315 2.50 -4.35 -5.10
C ALA A 315 3.08 -3.09 -4.45
N ASP A 316 2.18 -2.25 -3.94
CA ASP A 316 2.51 -1.22 -2.95
C ASP A 316 2.51 -1.85 -1.55
N VAL A 317 1.53 -2.73 -1.28
CA VAL A 317 1.39 -3.44 -0.01
C VAL A 317 1.01 -4.90 -0.20
N VAL A 318 1.39 -5.75 0.76
CA VAL A 318 1.02 -7.17 0.79
C VAL A 318 0.07 -7.44 1.93
N LEU A 319 -1.11 -7.98 1.60
CA LEU A 319 -2.10 -8.45 2.57
C LEU A 319 -1.84 -9.93 2.88
N LEU A 320 -1.68 -10.25 4.17
CA LEU A 320 -1.23 -11.56 4.66
C LEU A 320 -2.32 -12.30 5.46
N PRO A 321 -3.28 -12.98 4.80
CA PRO A 321 -4.21 -13.86 5.51
C PRO A 321 -3.44 -15.02 6.19
N THR A 322 -3.89 -15.43 7.37
CA THR A 322 -3.30 -16.55 8.13
C THR A 322 -4.36 -17.43 8.78
N LYS A 323 -4.05 -18.70 9.07
CA LYS A 323 -4.90 -19.59 9.87
C LYS A 323 -4.37 -19.69 11.30
N HIS A 324 -5.24 -19.44 12.28
CA HIS A 324 -4.90 -19.50 13.71
C HIS A 324 -4.53 -20.92 14.18
N ASN A 325 -5.13 -21.94 13.57
CA ASN A 325 -4.91 -23.35 13.89
C ASN A 325 -3.78 -23.99 13.07
N ASN A 326 -2.91 -23.19 12.45
CA ASN A 326 -1.85 -23.70 11.60
C ASN A 326 -0.54 -22.92 11.81
N SER A 327 0.36 -23.46 12.63
CA SER A 327 1.65 -22.82 12.94
C SER A 327 2.46 -22.49 11.69
N PHE A 328 2.45 -23.35 10.66
CA PHE A 328 3.13 -23.06 9.38
C PHE A 328 2.58 -21.81 8.69
N SER A 329 1.27 -21.52 8.82
CA SER A 329 0.69 -20.30 8.24
C SER A 329 1.26 -19.03 8.85
N LEU A 330 1.56 -19.06 10.16
CA LEU A 330 2.13 -17.94 10.91
C LEU A 330 3.63 -17.77 10.61
N HIS A 331 4.37 -18.88 10.61
CA HIS A 331 5.79 -18.87 10.26
C HIS A 331 6.00 -18.39 8.81
N ASN A 332 5.15 -18.82 7.87
CA ASN A 332 5.20 -18.34 6.49
C ASN A 332 4.95 -16.83 6.35
N ALA A 333 4.06 -16.26 7.18
CA ALA A 333 3.86 -14.81 7.20
C ALA A 333 5.11 -14.10 7.75
N ALA A 334 5.72 -14.62 8.82
CA ALA A 334 6.96 -14.09 9.36
C ALA A 334 8.11 -14.13 8.33
N ILE A 335 8.30 -15.27 7.63
CA ILE A 335 9.31 -15.41 6.56
C ILE A 335 9.03 -14.41 5.44
N ALA A 336 7.78 -14.27 5.00
CA ALA A 336 7.45 -13.30 3.97
C ALA A 336 7.85 -11.87 4.37
N ILE A 337 7.54 -11.47 5.61
CA ILE A 337 7.87 -10.14 6.14
C ILE A 337 9.39 -9.94 6.28
N LYS A 338 10.13 -10.96 6.73
CA LYS A 338 11.56 -10.85 7.07
C LYS A 338 12.51 -11.08 5.92
N GLU A 339 12.11 -11.88 4.93
CA GLU A 339 13.00 -12.35 3.88
C GLU A 339 12.49 -11.94 2.50
N PHE A 340 11.23 -12.23 2.18
CA PHE A 340 10.72 -12.08 0.82
C PHE A 340 10.46 -10.61 0.44
N LEU A 341 9.80 -9.84 1.32
CA LEU A 341 9.53 -8.43 1.02
C LEU A 341 10.80 -7.57 0.97
N PRO A 342 11.77 -7.71 1.89
CA PRO A 342 13.04 -6.99 1.79
C PRO A 342 13.79 -7.25 0.47
N GLN A 343 13.81 -8.49 -0.02
CA GLN A 343 14.39 -8.80 -1.34
C GLN A 343 13.73 -7.99 -2.47
N MET A 344 12.40 -7.80 -2.42
CA MET A 344 11.70 -6.99 -3.43
C MET A 344 11.96 -5.49 -3.25
N GLN A 345 12.07 -5.02 -2.01
CA GLN A 345 12.41 -3.62 -1.70
C GLN A 345 13.80 -3.24 -2.21
N GLU A 346 14.79 -4.12 -2.07
CA GLU A 346 16.15 -3.92 -2.60
C GLU A 346 16.15 -3.78 -4.13
N LEU A 347 15.30 -4.54 -4.82
CA LEU A 347 15.16 -4.49 -6.27
C LEU A 347 14.35 -3.28 -6.75
N LYS A 348 13.34 -2.84 -6.00
CA LYS A 348 12.42 -1.76 -6.38
C LYS A 348 12.92 -0.37 -5.99
N LYS A 349 13.71 -0.28 -4.92
CA LYS A 349 14.37 0.95 -4.41
C LYS A 349 13.42 2.12 -4.12
N ASP A 350 12.17 1.83 -3.77
CA ASP A 350 11.18 2.83 -3.33
C ASP A 350 10.56 2.53 -1.96
N GLY A 351 11.08 1.51 -1.27
CA GLY A 351 10.61 1.05 0.04
C GLY A 351 9.37 0.14 -0.02
N THR A 352 8.82 -0.15 -1.20
CA THR A 352 7.68 -1.05 -1.38
C THR A 352 8.13 -2.39 -1.98
N PRO A 353 7.34 -3.46 -1.84
CA PRO A 353 6.10 -3.55 -1.06
C PRO A 353 6.35 -3.56 0.45
N ILE A 354 5.37 -3.12 1.24
CA ILE A 354 5.36 -3.35 2.70
C ILE A 354 4.28 -4.37 3.10
N ALA A 355 4.51 -5.11 4.18
CA ALA A 355 3.48 -5.98 4.73
C ALA A 355 2.42 -5.16 5.49
N LEU A 356 1.15 -5.52 5.29
CA LEU A 356 0.08 -5.18 6.21
C LEU A 356 0.05 -6.19 7.38
N PRO A 357 -0.48 -5.78 8.55
CA PRO A 357 -0.67 -6.71 9.65
C PRO A 357 -1.46 -7.96 9.25
N ILE A 358 -1.11 -9.11 9.82
CA ILE A 358 -1.85 -10.34 9.57
C ILE A 358 -3.28 -10.23 10.08
N PHE A 359 -4.16 -11.06 9.52
CA PHE A 359 -5.45 -11.35 10.10
C PHE A 359 -5.70 -12.85 10.05
N PHE A 360 -6.53 -13.33 10.97
CA PHE A 360 -7.00 -14.69 10.94
C PHE A 360 -8.12 -14.83 9.92
N ASN A 361 -7.94 -15.71 8.95
CA ASN A 361 -8.94 -16.09 7.98
C ASN A 361 -9.28 -17.56 8.18
N GLY A 362 -10.55 -17.90 8.33
CA GLY A 362 -10.96 -19.28 8.59
C GLY A 362 -11.96 -19.39 9.73
N GLU A 363 -12.07 -20.59 10.26
CA GLU A 363 -13.04 -20.97 11.30
C GLU A 363 -13.09 -20.03 12.52
N LYS A 364 -14.26 -20.03 13.17
CA LYS A 364 -14.45 -19.34 14.45
C LYS A 364 -13.46 -19.86 15.48
N ILE A 365 -12.74 -18.94 16.10
CA ILE A 365 -11.68 -19.26 17.06
C ILE A 365 -12.31 -19.44 18.45
N THR A 366 -12.05 -20.58 19.07
CA THR A 366 -12.35 -20.80 20.49
C THR A 366 -11.26 -20.21 21.38
N GLN A 367 -11.57 -19.89 22.63
CA GLN A 367 -10.59 -19.35 23.58
C GLN A 367 -9.31 -20.22 23.71
N PRO A 368 -9.39 -21.56 23.82
CA PRO A 368 -8.20 -22.40 23.85
C PRO A 368 -7.37 -22.37 22.54
N GLN A 369 -8.03 -22.29 21.39
CA GLN A 369 -7.34 -22.18 20.10
C GLN A 369 -6.63 -20.83 19.98
N LEU A 370 -7.23 -19.75 20.48
CA LEU A 370 -6.62 -18.44 20.52
C LEU A 370 -5.36 -18.44 21.40
N GLU A 371 -5.42 -19.07 22.58
CA GLU A 371 -4.26 -19.20 23.48
C GLU A 371 -3.12 -20.00 22.84
N THR A 372 -3.44 -21.09 22.13
CA THR A 372 -2.45 -21.86 21.36
C THR A 372 -1.82 -21.01 20.26
N ALA A 373 -2.62 -20.28 19.48
CA ALA A 373 -2.11 -19.39 18.45
C ALA A 373 -1.21 -18.29 19.05
N GLN A 374 -1.59 -17.72 20.21
CA GLN A 374 -0.77 -16.73 20.92
C GLN A 374 0.55 -17.30 21.41
N LYS A 375 0.59 -18.55 21.89
CA LYS A 375 1.85 -19.23 22.27
C LYS A 375 2.79 -19.34 21.09
N GLU A 376 2.29 -19.76 19.93
CA GLU A 376 3.07 -19.85 18.68
C GLU A 376 3.57 -18.47 18.24
N ILE A 377 2.70 -17.46 18.23
CA ILE A 377 3.09 -16.08 17.88
C ILE A 377 4.16 -15.57 18.86
N ASN A 378 4.02 -15.82 20.16
CA ASN A 378 5.00 -15.40 21.15
C ASN A 378 6.37 -16.06 20.92
N GLN A 379 6.44 -17.30 20.42
CA GLN A 379 7.70 -17.91 20.02
C GLN A 379 8.33 -17.19 18.83
N ILE A 380 7.54 -16.88 17.79
CA ILE A 380 7.99 -16.09 16.63
C ILE A 380 8.53 -14.72 17.09
N LEU A 381 7.77 -14.00 17.92
CA LEU A 381 8.12 -12.65 18.37
C LEU A 381 9.27 -12.62 19.39
N LYS A 382 9.51 -13.73 20.12
CA LYS A 382 10.68 -13.87 20.99
C LYS A 382 11.97 -13.89 20.16
N ASN A 383 11.94 -14.51 18.99
CA ASN A 383 13.07 -14.56 18.08
C ASN A 383 13.28 -13.21 17.38
N ASP A 384 12.20 -12.48 17.08
CA ASP A 384 12.30 -11.16 16.46
C ASP A 384 11.15 -10.20 16.86
N LYS A 385 11.48 -9.23 17.71
CA LYS A 385 10.53 -8.20 18.16
C LYS A 385 10.15 -7.19 17.07
N THR A 386 10.88 -7.12 15.96
CA THR A 386 10.52 -6.23 14.83
C THR A 386 9.22 -6.67 14.14
N LEU A 387 8.77 -7.91 14.38
CA LEU A 387 7.54 -8.46 13.85
C LEU A 387 6.28 -8.04 14.63
N VAL A 388 6.42 -7.49 15.84
CA VAL A 388 5.28 -7.13 16.71
C VAL A 388 4.22 -6.28 15.99
N PRO A 389 4.56 -5.23 15.21
CA PRO A 389 3.54 -4.41 14.54
C PRO A 389 2.72 -5.15 13.48
N TYR A 390 3.23 -6.26 12.94
CA TYR A 390 2.54 -7.05 11.92
C TYR A 390 1.66 -8.14 12.53
N PHE A 391 2.02 -8.64 13.71
CA PHE A 391 1.21 -9.65 14.42
C PHE A 391 0.21 -9.02 15.39
N TYR A 392 0.59 -7.95 16.07
CA TYR A 392 -0.24 -7.25 17.04
C TYR A 392 -0.25 -5.74 16.71
N PRO A 393 -1.00 -5.32 15.68
CA PRO A 393 -0.94 -3.94 15.15
C PRO A 393 -1.38 -2.87 16.15
N ARG A 394 -2.11 -3.25 17.22
CA ARG A 394 -2.56 -2.35 18.28
C ARG A 394 -1.64 -2.36 19.51
N TYR A 395 -0.60 -3.20 19.49
CA TYR A 395 0.31 -3.35 20.62
C TYR A 395 1.13 -2.09 20.86
N THR A 396 1.13 -1.65 22.11
CA THR A 396 2.05 -0.63 22.63
C THR A 396 2.50 -1.05 24.01
N ASN A 397 3.65 -0.55 24.49
CA ASN A 397 4.10 -0.84 25.85
C ASN A 397 3.08 -0.42 26.92
N ALA A 398 2.23 0.58 26.63
CA ALA A 398 1.19 1.06 27.53
C ALA A 398 -0.08 0.19 27.52
N LYS A 399 -0.58 -0.22 26.35
CA LYS A 399 -1.88 -0.94 26.23
C LYS A 399 -1.76 -2.46 26.12
N LYS A 400 -0.59 -2.97 25.69
CA LYS A 400 -0.33 -4.40 25.46
C LYS A 400 -1.45 -5.14 24.70
N ASP A 401 -2.11 -4.46 23.77
CA ASP A 401 -3.23 -5.01 23.00
C ASP A 401 -2.72 -6.07 21.99
N LEU A 402 -3.12 -7.32 22.20
CA LEU A 402 -2.76 -8.48 21.37
C LEU A 402 -3.84 -8.80 20.32
N HIS A 403 -4.71 -7.84 20.00
CA HIS A 403 -5.77 -8.04 19.02
C HIS A 403 -5.23 -8.35 17.63
N ILE A 404 -5.82 -9.39 17.01
CA ILE A 404 -5.67 -9.77 15.61
C ILE A 404 -7.06 -9.75 15.00
N HIS A 405 -7.21 -9.09 13.85
CA HIS A 405 -8.48 -9.07 13.14
C HIS A 405 -8.87 -10.49 12.71
N HIS A 406 -10.15 -10.85 12.79
CA HIS A 406 -10.64 -12.18 12.44
C HIS A 406 -11.75 -12.11 11.41
N LEU A 407 -11.55 -12.84 10.32
CA LEU A 407 -12.52 -13.07 9.26
C LEU A 407 -13.04 -14.51 9.37
N PRO A 408 -14.25 -14.72 9.88
CA PRO A 408 -14.82 -16.05 10.07
C PRO A 408 -15.21 -16.71 8.73
N GLU A 409 -14.88 -18.00 8.59
CA GLU A 409 -15.27 -18.84 7.47
C GLU A 409 -16.69 -19.39 7.68
N TYR A 410 -17.54 -19.20 6.68
CA TYR A 410 -18.90 -19.71 6.67
C TYR A 410 -19.14 -20.52 5.39
N ALA A 411 -19.94 -21.58 5.49
CA ALA A 411 -20.35 -22.41 4.36
C ALA A 411 -20.92 -21.60 3.19
N ILE A 412 -21.53 -20.45 3.49
CA ILE A 412 -22.10 -19.52 2.51
C ILE A 412 -21.01 -18.88 1.62
N ILE A 413 -19.80 -18.70 2.13
CA ILE A 413 -18.67 -18.19 1.35
C ILE A 413 -18.21 -19.25 0.33
N ALA A 414 -18.21 -20.52 0.73
CA ALA A 414 -17.91 -21.63 -0.16
C ALA A 414 -19.00 -21.84 -1.22
N SER A 415 -20.29 -21.78 -0.84
CA SER A 415 -21.42 -21.94 -1.78
C SER A 415 -21.48 -20.82 -2.83
N ALA A 416 -21.13 -19.59 -2.43
CA ALA A 416 -21.10 -18.42 -3.31
C ALA A 416 -20.11 -18.57 -4.49
N ALA A 417 -18.98 -19.26 -4.27
CA ALA A 417 -18.01 -19.56 -5.32
C ALA A 417 -18.57 -20.49 -6.41
N PHE A 418 -19.39 -21.48 -6.05
CA PHE A 418 -20.08 -22.35 -7.02
C PHE A 418 -21.10 -21.59 -7.85
N GLU A 419 -21.77 -20.60 -7.25
CA GLU A 419 -22.74 -19.76 -7.93
C GLU A 419 -22.09 -18.62 -8.74
N ARG A 420 -20.76 -18.51 -8.72
CA ARG A 420 -19.97 -17.45 -9.34
C ARG A 420 -20.37 -16.02 -8.96
N VAL A 421 -20.83 -15.85 -7.73
CA VAL A 421 -21.20 -14.54 -7.19
C VAL A 421 -20.45 -14.31 -5.88
N PRO A 422 -19.72 -13.20 -5.72
CA PRO A 422 -19.09 -12.86 -4.45
C PRO A 422 -20.08 -12.92 -3.27
N ALA A 423 -19.67 -13.54 -2.17
CA ALA A 423 -20.51 -13.74 -1.00
C ALA A 423 -21.04 -12.42 -0.41
N VAL A 424 -20.25 -11.36 -0.49
CA VAL A 424 -20.63 -9.99 -0.05
C VAL A 424 -21.87 -9.43 -0.74
N TYR A 425 -22.25 -9.95 -1.92
CA TYR A 425 -23.46 -9.51 -2.62
C TYR A 425 -24.71 -10.28 -2.21
N LYS A 426 -24.54 -11.48 -1.64
CA LYS A 426 -25.65 -12.40 -1.31
C LYS A 426 -25.92 -12.52 0.18
N ASN A 427 -24.91 -12.28 1.01
CA ASN A 427 -24.99 -12.53 2.45
C ASN A 427 -24.58 -11.31 3.27
N ARG A 428 -25.46 -10.92 4.20
CA ARG A 428 -25.24 -9.76 5.09
C ARG A 428 -24.04 -9.95 6.01
N SER A 429 -23.86 -11.14 6.59
CA SER A 429 -22.72 -11.41 7.46
C SER A 429 -21.40 -11.31 6.68
N ALA A 430 -21.33 -11.93 5.50
CA ALA A 430 -20.16 -11.79 4.62
C ALA A 430 -19.89 -10.32 4.26
N HIS A 431 -20.92 -9.56 3.89
CA HIS A 431 -20.81 -8.12 3.65
C HIS A 431 -20.21 -7.37 4.85
N ASP A 432 -20.73 -7.61 6.06
CA ASP A 432 -20.28 -6.91 7.26
C ASP A 432 -18.83 -7.29 7.64
N TYR A 433 -18.42 -8.55 7.45
CA TYR A 433 -17.04 -8.97 7.69
C TYR A 433 -16.04 -8.32 6.72
N TYR A 434 -16.35 -8.30 5.42
CA TYR A 434 -15.47 -7.66 4.44
C TYR A 434 -15.50 -6.13 4.52
N LYS A 435 -16.60 -5.54 5.02
CA LYS A 435 -16.65 -4.14 5.43
C LYS A 435 -15.68 -3.85 6.56
N ASP A 436 -15.67 -4.67 7.59
CA ASP A 436 -14.78 -4.49 8.74
C ASP A 436 -13.32 -4.72 8.35
N LEU A 437 -13.03 -5.72 7.50
CA LEU A 437 -11.71 -5.93 6.93
C LEU A 437 -11.26 -4.73 6.08
N ALA A 438 -12.15 -4.19 5.23
CA ALA A 438 -11.85 -3.01 4.42
C ALA A 438 -11.55 -1.78 5.30
N LYS A 439 -12.25 -1.59 6.42
CA LYS A 439 -11.97 -0.54 7.41
C LYS A 439 -10.69 -0.79 8.21
N GLU A 440 -10.35 -2.04 8.47
CA GLU A 440 -9.12 -2.38 9.20
C GLU A 440 -7.89 -1.93 8.41
N TYR A 441 -7.90 -2.10 7.08
CA TYR A 441 -6.70 -1.89 6.26
C TYR A 441 -6.75 -0.69 5.29
N PHE A 442 -7.91 -0.36 4.72
CA PHE A 442 -7.98 0.48 3.53
C PHE A 442 -8.84 1.73 3.67
N LEU A 443 -10.01 1.63 4.33
CA LEU A 443 -10.97 2.73 4.44
C LEU A 443 -10.71 3.51 5.74
N GLN A 444 -10.64 4.84 5.62
CA GLN A 444 -10.53 5.76 6.76
C GLN A 444 -11.91 6.19 7.24
#